data_AF-A0A9Q9P8Y9-F1
#
_entry.id   AF-A0A9Q9P8Y9-F1
#
_cell.length_a   1.000
_cell.length_b   1.000
_cell.length_c   1.000
_cell.angle_alpha   90.00
_cell.angle_beta   90.00
_cell.angle_gamma   90.00
#
_symmetry.space_group_name_H-M   'P 1'
#
loop_
_entity.id
_entity.type
_entity.pdbx_description
1 polymer ?
#
loop_
_entity_poly.entity_id
_entity_poly.type
_entity_poly.pdbx_seq_one_letter_code
_entity_poly.pdbx_strand_id
1 'polypeptide(L)'
;MNDPTGVRNTRESDADAQRGFEFLQLSFARLTALEQLVETLEERNRSSLAGDRAATAYNPIPDQVIGLLVAATDHLRAVQVTVEDSGGKILAMSLFTLVRSAIEMTGTGLWILQPRSRDDRVLRSF
;
A
#
# COMPACT_ATOMS: atom_id res chain seq x y z
N MET A 1 28.73 23.87 -22.92
CA MET A 1 28.08 24.61 -24.02
C MET A 1 26.62 24.74 -23.62
N ASN A 2 26.21 25.94 -23.21
CA ASN A 2 24.89 26.21 -22.62
C ASN A 2 23.84 26.37 -23.72
N ASP A 3 22.68 25.73 -23.53
CA ASP A 3 21.50 25.90 -24.38
C ASP A 3 20.97 27.34 -24.25
N PRO A 4 20.85 28.11 -25.36
CA PRO A 4 20.51 29.53 -25.33
C PRO A 4 19.02 29.84 -25.07
N THR A 5 18.15 28.85 -24.81
CA THR A 5 16.70 29.11 -24.63
C THR A 5 16.20 29.19 -23.18
N GLY A 6 17.01 28.81 -22.18
CA GLY A 6 16.68 28.98 -20.75
C GLY A 6 15.45 28.19 -20.25
N VAL A 7 14.77 27.44 -21.10
CA VAL A 7 13.62 26.60 -20.73
C VAL A 7 14.18 25.33 -20.10
N ARG A 8 13.91 25.11 -18.80
CA ARG A 8 14.21 23.83 -18.15
C ARG A 8 13.43 22.74 -18.89
N ASN A 9 14.13 21.91 -19.65
CA ASN A 9 13.56 20.68 -20.19
C ASN A 9 13.35 19.71 -19.02
N THR A 10 12.12 19.60 -18.53
CA THR A 10 11.73 18.65 -17.49
C THR A 10 11.31 17.30 -18.07
N ARG A 11 11.43 17.10 -19.39
CA ARG A 11 11.10 15.83 -20.03
C ARG A 11 12.14 14.79 -19.62
N GLU A 12 11.64 13.70 -19.07
CA GLU A 12 12.42 12.50 -18.79
C GLU A 12 12.98 11.91 -20.11
N SER A 13 14.19 11.34 -20.08
CA SER A 13 14.73 10.68 -21.26
C SER A 13 13.94 9.41 -21.56
N ASP A 14 13.86 9.00 -22.82
CA ASP A 14 13.11 7.78 -23.18
C ASP A 14 13.71 6.52 -22.50
N ALA A 15 15.02 6.52 -22.23
CA ALA A 15 15.69 5.46 -21.48
C ALA A 15 15.30 5.45 -19.98
N ASP A 16 15.13 6.61 -19.37
CA ASP A 16 14.64 6.72 -17.98
C ASP A 16 13.19 6.28 -17.87
N ALA A 17 12.35 6.71 -18.81
CA ALA A 17 10.95 6.30 -18.88
C ALA A 17 10.79 4.77 -19.02
N GLN A 18 11.60 4.14 -19.88
CA GLN A 18 11.62 2.69 -20.04
C GLN A 18 12.03 1.97 -18.75
N ARG A 19 13.08 2.46 -18.06
CA ARG A 19 13.50 1.91 -16.76
C ARG A 19 12.41 2.07 -15.69
N GLY A 20 11.72 3.20 -15.67
CA GLY A 20 10.59 3.44 -14.78
C GLY A 20 9.46 2.44 -15.02
N PHE A 21 9.15 2.15 -16.29
CA PHE A 21 8.13 1.17 -16.66
C PHE A 21 8.48 -0.26 -16.23
N GLU A 22 9.73 -0.70 -16.44
CA GLU A 22 10.22 -2.00 -15.97
C GLU A 22 10.14 -2.14 -14.45
N PHE A 23 10.47 -1.07 -13.71
CA PHE A 23 10.34 -1.03 -12.26
C PHE A 23 8.88 -1.13 -11.79
N LEU A 24 7.96 -0.47 -12.51
CA LEU A 24 6.51 -0.58 -12.25
C LEU A 24 6.02 -2.01 -12.48
N GLN A 25 6.41 -2.67 -13.57
CA GLN A 25 6.04 -4.07 -13.84
C GLN A 25 6.51 -5.01 -12.72
N LEU A 26 7.76 -4.85 -12.26
CA LEU A 26 8.27 -5.61 -11.12
C LEU A 26 7.44 -5.36 -9.85
N SER A 27 7.04 -4.10 -9.63
CA SER A 27 6.23 -3.71 -8.47
C SER A 27 4.83 -4.31 -8.53
N PHE A 28 4.21 -4.37 -9.71
CA PHE A 28 2.89 -5.00 -9.92
C PHE A 28 2.93 -6.53 -9.77
N ALA A 29 4.01 -7.18 -10.19
CA ALA A 29 4.22 -8.59 -9.91
C ALA A 29 4.31 -8.86 -8.40
N ARG A 30 5.02 -8.00 -7.66
CA ARG A 30 5.08 -8.07 -6.18
C ARG A 30 3.74 -7.81 -5.53
N LEU A 31 2.97 -6.85 -6.03
CA LEU A 31 1.62 -6.56 -5.55
C LEU A 31 0.73 -7.81 -5.66
N THR A 32 0.76 -8.48 -6.82
CA THR A 32 -0.03 -9.71 -7.05
C THR A 32 0.33 -10.81 -6.04
N ALA A 33 1.62 -11.00 -5.75
CA ALA A 33 2.05 -11.96 -4.73
C ALA A 33 1.63 -11.55 -3.32
N LEU A 34 1.59 -10.25 -3.02
CA LEU A 34 1.15 -9.74 -1.72
C LEU A 34 -0.35 -9.90 -1.51
N GLU A 35 -1.17 -9.62 -2.52
CA GLU A 35 -2.63 -9.85 -2.48
C GLU A 35 -2.94 -11.31 -2.18
N GLN A 36 -2.28 -12.24 -2.88
CA GLN A 36 -2.40 -13.68 -2.61
C GLN A 36 -1.99 -14.04 -1.18
N LEU A 37 -0.92 -13.43 -0.66
CA LEU A 37 -0.52 -13.66 0.73
C LEU A 37 -1.60 -13.18 1.70
N VAL A 38 -2.15 -11.98 1.50
CA VAL A 38 -3.19 -11.38 2.35
C VAL A 38 -4.44 -12.27 2.39
N GLU A 39 -4.87 -12.83 1.27
CA GLU A 39 -6.01 -13.76 1.19
C GLU A 39 -5.82 -15.04 2.01
N THR A 40 -4.57 -15.44 2.24
CA THR A 40 -4.23 -16.65 3.00
C THR A 40 -3.94 -16.39 4.48
N LEU A 41 -4.00 -15.13 4.93
CA LEU A 41 -3.70 -14.80 6.32
C LEU A 41 -4.84 -15.27 7.23
N GLU A 42 -4.49 -16.21 8.11
CA GLU A 42 -5.41 -16.70 9.13
C GLU A 42 -4.87 -16.40 10.54
N GLU A 43 -5.79 -16.02 11.42
CA GLU A 43 -5.50 -15.93 12.85
C GLU A 43 -5.22 -17.33 13.41
N ARG A 44 -4.06 -17.50 14.05
CA ARG A 44 -3.74 -18.75 14.74
C ARG A 44 -4.37 -18.78 16.13
N ASN A 45 -4.99 -19.90 16.47
CA ASN A 45 -5.47 -20.18 17.83
C ASN A 45 -4.37 -19.97 18.87
N ARG A 46 -4.73 -19.38 20.02
CA ARG A 46 -3.83 -19.09 21.15
C ARG A 46 -2.66 -18.13 20.80
N SER A 47 -2.75 -17.41 19.69
CA SER A 47 -1.82 -16.33 19.36
C SER A 47 -2.13 -15.05 20.13
N SER A 48 -1.23 -14.06 20.05
CA SER A 48 -1.50 -12.72 20.59
C SER A 48 -2.73 -12.09 19.95
N LEU A 49 -2.89 -12.24 18.63
CA LEU A 49 -4.02 -11.72 17.85
C LEU A 49 -5.36 -12.35 18.26
N ALA A 50 -5.36 -13.63 18.60
CA ALA A 50 -6.57 -14.29 19.15
C ALA A 50 -7.03 -13.64 20.47
N GLY A 51 -6.07 -13.26 21.31
CA GLY A 51 -6.39 -12.49 22.51
C GLY A 51 -6.85 -11.06 22.22
N ASP A 52 -6.34 -10.44 21.17
CA ASP A 52 -6.75 -9.10 20.74
C ASP A 52 -8.19 -9.10 20.22
N ARG A 53 -8.57 -10.11 19.42
CA ARG A 53 -9.97 -10.34 19.01
C ARG A 53 -10.91 -10.44 20.20
N ALA A 54 -10.56 -11.27 21.19
CA ALA A 54 -11.39 -11.45 22.38
C ALA A 54 -11.59 -10.13 23.16
N ALA A 55 -10.59 -9.24 23.16
CA ALA A 55 -10.66 -7.94 23.82
C ALA A 55 -11.37 -6.85 22.99
N THR A 56 -11.58 -7.07 21.69
CA THR A 56 -12.15 -6.08 20.75
C THR A 56 -13.34 -6.64 19.96
N ALA A 57 -14.21 -7.40 20.63
CA ALA A 57 -15.25 -8.21 19.97
C ALA A 57 -16.18 -7.45 19.00
N TYR A 58 -16.41 -6.15 19.21
CA TYR A 58 -17.24 -5.33 18.31
C TYR A 58 -16.51 -4.93 17.01
N ASN A 59 -15.21 -4.64 17.09
CA ASN A 59 -14.38 -4.28 15.94
C ASN A 59 -13.01 -4.96 16.09
N PRO A 60 -12.89 -6.26 15.78
CA PRO A 60 -11.71 -7.02 16.13
C PRO A 60 -10.43 -6.50 15.48
N ILE A 61 -9.38 -6.28 16.26
CA ILE A 61 -8.06 -5.84 15.75
C ILE A 61 -7.57 -6.66 14.56
N PRO A 62 -7.63 -8.01 14.55
CA PRO A 62 -7.20 -8.78 13.39
C PRO A 62 -7.98 -8.44 12.12
N ASP A 63 -9.30 -8.21 12.23
CA ASP A 63 -10.16 -7.87 11.10
C ASP A 63 -9.86 -6.44 10.60
N GLN A 64 -9.60 -5.51 11.52
CA GLN A 64 -9.15 -4.15 11.17
C GLN A 64 -7.84 -4.19 10.38
N VAL A 65 -6.85 -4.96 10.84
CA VAL A 65 -5.55 -5.08 10.18
C VAL A 65 -5.70 -5.70 8.79
N ILE A 66 -6.50 -6.76 8.64
CA ILE A 66 -6.79 -7.36 7.32
C ILE A 66 -7.48 -6.34 6.42
N GLY A 67 -8.48 -5.61 6.92
CA GLY A 67 -9.16 -4.55 6.16
C GLY A 67 -8.20 -3.45 5.70
N LEU A 68 -7.26 -3.04 6.54
CA LEU A 68 -6.22 -2.05 6.19
C LEU A 68 -5.26 -2.59 5.12
N LEU A 69 -4.88 -3.87 5.19
CA LEU A 69 -4.03 -4.51 4.18
C LEU A 69 -4.76 -4.61 2.83
N VAL A 70 -6.02 -5.03 2.84
CA VAL A 70 -6.88 -5.09 1.63
C VAL A 70 -7.04 -3.71 1.02
N ALA A 71 -7.35 -2.69 1.83
CA ALA A 71 -7.47 -1.32 1.34
C ALA A 71 -6.14 -0.81 0.73
N ALA A 72 -5.01 -1.14 1.35
CA ALA A 72 -3.70 -0.77 0.82
C ALA A 72 -3.41 -1.44 -0.53
N THR A 73 -3.66 -2.74 -0.65
CA THR A 73 -3.46 -3.46 -1.92
C THR A 73 -4.42 -2.98 -3.00
N ASP A 74 -5.68 -2.70 -2.67
CA ASP A 74 -6.66 -2.16 -3.62
C ASP A 74 -6.24 -0.80 -4.18
N HIS A 75 -5.71 0.10 -3.33
CA HIS A 75 -5.19 1.38 -3.79
C HIS A 75 -4.02 1.21 -4.77
N LEU A 76 -3.11 0.26 -4.51
CA LEU A 76 -2.00 -0.04 -5.42
C LEU A 76 -2.48 -0.72 -6.71
N ARG A 77 -3.50 -1.59 -6.62
CA ARG A 77 -4.14 -2.22 -7.78
C ARG A 77 -4.82 -1.19 -8.66
N ALA A 78 -5.46 -0.19 -8.07
CA ALA A 78 -6.03 0.94 -8.80
C ALA A 78 -4.96 1.76 -9.55
N VAL A 79 -3.76 1.92 -8.98
CA VAL A 79 -2.61 2.52 -9.69
C VAL A 79 -2.26 1.70 -10.93
N GLN A 80 -2.13 0.38 -10.79
CA GLN A 80 -1.82 -0.50 -11.92
C GLN A 80 -2.86 -0.39 -13.02
N VAL A 81 -4.14 -0.59 -12.69
CA VAL A 81 -5.25 -0.53 -13.66
C VAL A 81 -5.27 0.82 -14.37
N THR A 82 -5.09 1.92 -13.63
CA THR A 82 -5.08 3.28 -14.23
C THR A 82 -3.92 3.46 -15.22
N VAL A 83 -2.72 2.97 -14.88
CA VAL A 83 -1.55 3.09 -15.76
C VAL A 83 -1.73 2.22 -17.00
N GLU A 84 -2.21 0.98 -16.86
CA GLU A 84 -2.43 0.05 -17.97
C GLU A 84 -3.55 0.55 -18.91
N ASP A 85 -4.72 0.89 -18.37
CA ASP A 85 -5.88 1.33 -19.16
C ASP A 85 -5.65 2.65 -19.89
N SER A 86 -4.79 3.51 -19.34
CA SER A 86 -4.46 4.79 -19.97
C SER A 86 -3.37 4.69 -21.05
N GLY A 87 -2.83 3.50 -21.29
CA GLY A 87 -1.71 3.27 -22.20
C GLY A 87 -0.39 3.82 -21.68
N GLY A 88 -0.15 3.71 -20.37
CA GLY A 88 1.07 4.18 -19.70
C GLY A 88 1.04 5.64 -19.26
N LYS A 89 -0.11 6.33 -19.32
CA LYS A 89 -0.22 7.71 -18.87
C LYS A 89 -0.32 7.78 -17.35
N ILE A 90 0.42 8.70 -16.76
CA ILE A 90 0.47 8.89 -15.31
C ILE A 90 -0.31 10.15 -14.92
N LEU A 91 -1.44 9.96 -14.25
CA LEU A 91 -2.20 11.03 -13.59
C LEU A 91 -1.54 11.36 -12.24
N ALA A 92 -0.48 12.16 -12.28
CA ALA A 92 0.45 12.35 -11.14
C ALA A 92 -0.24 12.57 -9.78
N MET A 93 -1.25 13.44 -9.71
CA MET A 93 -1.94 13.72 -8.45
C MET A 93 -2.83 12.56 -7.99
N SER A 94 -3.51 11.87 -8.91
CA SER A 94 -4.32 10.70 -8.59
C SER A 94 -3.44 9.56 -8.09
N LEU A 95 -2.32 9.28 -8.77
CA LEU A 95 -1.37 8.25 -8.32
C LEU A 95 -0.76 8.62 -6.97
N PHE A 96 -0.39 9.88 -6.75
CA PHE A 96 0.12 10.34 -5.45
C PHE A 96 -0.87 10.01 -4.33
N THR A 97 -2.16 10.33 -4.50
CA THR A 97 -3.17 10.05 -3.49
C THR A 97 -3.31 8.54 -3.25
N LEU A 98 -3.38 7.73 -4.30
CA LEU A 98 -3.52 6.27 -4.16
C LEU A 98 -2.32 5.64 -3.43
N VAL A 99 -1.09 5.99 -3.84
CA VAL A 99 0.13 5.48 -3.19
C VAL A 99 0.21 5.95 -1.74
N ARG A 100 -0.12 7.22 -1.49
CA ARG A 100 -0.16 7.77 -0.13
C ARG A 100 -1.18 7.03 0.73
N SER A 101 -2.39 6.79 0.23
CA SER A 101 -3.41 6.03 0.95
C SER A 101 -2.93 4.62 1.29
N ALA A 102 -2.26 3.93 0.37
CA ALA A 102 -1.68 2.61 0.67
C ALA A 102 -0.64 2.66 1.81
N ILE A 103 0.21 3.70 1.83
CA ILE A 103 1.19 3.92 2.91
C ILE A 103 0.47 4.24 4.24
N GLU A 104 -0.57 5.07 4.22
CA GLU A 104 -1.32 5.45 5.42
C GLU A 104 -2.09 4.25 6.01
N MET A 105 -2.69 3.40 5.16
CA MET A 105 -3.38 2.19 5.62
C MET A 105 -2.41 1.18 6.24
N THR A 106 -1.29 0.91 5.58
CA THR A 106 -0.24 0.02 6.13
C THR A 106 0.39 0.60 7.39
N GLY A 107 0.65 1.92 7.42
CA GLY A 107 1.14 2.63 8.60
C GLY A 107 0.19 2.55 9.79
N THR A 108 -1.12 2.67 9.54
CA THR A 108 -2.15 2.50 10.58
C THR A 108 -2.15 1.08 11.14
N GLY A 109 -2.06 0.06 10.27
CA GLY A 109 -1.98 -1.33 10.72
C GLY A 109 -0.73 -1.60 11.57
N LEU A 110 0.42 -1.07 11.16
CA LEU A 110 1.66 -1.14 11.94
C LEU A 110 1.54 -0.40 13.27
N TRP A 111 0.91 0.77 13.30
CA TRP A 111 0.68 1.53 14.53
C TRP A 111 -0.15 0.72 15.54
N ILE A 112 -1.22 0.07 15.09
CA ILE A 112 -2.06 -0.80 15.93
C ILE A 112 -1.26 -1.99 16.46
N LEU A 113 -0.47 -2.65 15.62
CA LEU A 113 0.22 -3.89 15.98
C LEU A 113 1.53 -3.71 16.75
N GLN A 114 2.17 -2.54 16.65
CA GLN A 114 3.51 -2.30 17.19
C GLN A 114 3.66 -2.51 18.71
N PRO A 115 2.69 -2.14 19.58
CA PRO A 115 2.82 -2.34 21.02
C PRO A 115 2.90 -3.82 21.42
N ARG A 116 3.72 -4.12 22.44
CA ARG A 116 3.76 -5.46 23.05
C ARG A 116 2.54 -5.72 23.93
N SER A 117 2.06 -4.70 24.64
CA SER A 117 0.88 -4.80 25.51
C SER A 117 -0.39 -4.88 24.68
N ARG A 118 -1.31 -5.78 25.07
CA ARG A 118 -2.64 -5.84 24.46
C ARG A 118 -3.43 -4.56 24.71
N ASP A 119 -3.38 -4.05 25.93
CA ASP A 119 -4.18 -2.87 26.32
C ASP A 119 -3.81 -1.64 25.46
N ASP A 120 -2.53 -1.50 25.11
CA ASP A 120 -2.07 -0.44 24.21
C ASP A 120 -2.57 -0.65 22.78
N ARG A 121 -2.59 -1.90 22.28
CA ARG A 121 -3.14 -2.20 20.95
C ARG A 121 -4.64 -1.94 20.89
N VAL A 122 -5.36 -2.32 21.95
CA VAL A 122 -6.79 -2.04 22.15
C VAL A 122 -7.03 -0.53 22.12
N LEU A 123 -6.27 0.25 22.88
CA LEU A 123 -6.37 1.71 22.88
C LEU A 123 -6.14 2.34 21.50
N ARG A 124 -5.22 1.79 20.70
CA ARG A 124 -4.92 2.27 19.34
C ARG A 124 -5.93 1.83 18.28
N SER A 125 -6.85 0.93 18.61
CA SER A 125 -7.83 0.35 17.69
C SER A 125 -9.21 1.02 17.73
N PHE A 126 -9.34 2.08 18.53
CA PHE A 126 -10.53 2.91 18.68
C PHE A 126 -10.37 4.27 17.99
#